data_AF-A0A7G2C400-F1
#
_entry.id   AF-A0A7G2C400-F1
#
_cell.length_a   1.000
_cell.length_b   1.000
_cell.length_c   1.000
_cell.angle_alpha   90.00
_cell.angle_beta   90.00
_cell.angle_gamma   90.00
#
_symmetry.space_group_name_H-M   'P 1'
#
loop_
_entity.id
_entity.type
_entity.pdbx_description
1 polymer ?
#
loop_
_entity_poly.entity_id
_entity_poly.type
_entity_poly.pdbx_seq_one_letter_code
_entity_poly.pdbx_strand_id
1 'polypeptide(L)'
;MADVHGQIALSRWTFASTVGRPLNDIRDEKIPAADVRFVERNWLSRREYIQRLLLDATEIGAQLGLAMPKTLQEEHDLVEKTEAEAKEALAHVAEALEARQKRDTELAEFFAQSEKLCRWCREQLANMDTMTEPDHVQEFCGALIESYPTMSSNFSLLLKSVEPYVKANYTPVCKALREANELWFYLQVTTLERLSRILYEIHPTSPLEAEVRKYANFPAMIAKFEGDVRALIHSAPPSAESNSLLLACDEVAPLTTQYKGLSKEAMDFAERNQICREGYRCLRAAILSRLTYIDATDAVVLESKRRQQEFEDSVKELKKWAADVAHGESWRDIYSKIVEVKRLIKEEQNVLDELNMDGIS
;
A
#
# COMPACT_ATOMS: atom_id res chain seq x y z
N MET A 1 -48.20 -40.95 -14.28
CA MET A 1 -47.27 -41.56 -13.30
C MET A 1 -45.79 -41.36 -13.69
N ALA A 2 -45.31 -41.83 -14.85
CA ALA A 2 -43.90 -41.64 -15.25
C ALA A 2 -43.44 -40.17 -15.30
N ASP A 3 -44.33 -39.25 -15.72
CA ASP A 3 -44.04 -37.81 -15.72
C ASP A 3 -43.92 -37.25 -14.29
N VAL A 4 -44.86 -37.55 -13.39
CA VAL A 4 -44.83 -37.12 -11.97
C VAL A 4 -43.53 -37.54 -11.28
N HIS A 5 -43.13 -38.79 -11.44
CA HIS A 5 -41.91 -39.33 -10.85
C HIS A 5 -40.65 -38.59 -11.35
N GLY A 6 -40.59 -38.30 -12.66
CA GLY A 6 -39.48 -37.54 -13.25
C GLY A 6 -39.41 -36.09 -12.74
N GLN A 7 -40.57 -35.43 -12.58
CA GLN A 7 -40.65 -34.07 -12.04
C GLN A 7 -40.20 -34.01 -10.57
N ILE A 8 -40.58 -35.02 -9.77
CA ILE A 8 -40.15 -35.14 -8.38
C ILE A 8 -38.64 -35.39 -8.30
N ALA A 9 -38.12 -36.37 -9.05
CA ALA A 9 -36.69 -36.70 -9.05
C ALA A 9 -35.81 -35.49 -9.41
N LEU A 10 -36.20 -34.73 -10.44
CA LEU A 10 -35.49 -33.52 -10.84
C LEU A 10 -35.52 -32.44 -9.74
N SER A 11 -36.65 -32.27 -9.06
CA SER A 11 -36.81 -31.28 -7.99
C SER A 11 -35.91 -31.62 -6.80
N ARG A 12 -35.90 -32.90 -6.37
CA ARG A 12 -35.05 -33.40 -5.29
C ARG A 12 -33.57 -33.27 -5.62
N TRP A 13 -33.18 -33.52 -6.87
CA TRP A 13 -31.80 -33.31 -7.32
C TRP A 13 -31.38 -31.84 -7.17
N THR A 14 -32.24 -30.89 -7.57
CA THR A 14 -31.96 -29.46 -7.40
C THR A 14 -31.87 -29.06 -5.93
N PHE A 15 -32.74 -29.60 -5.06
CA PHE A 15 -32.67 -29.35 -3.61
C PHE A 15 -31.37 -29.88 -3.00
N ALA A 16 -31.01 -31.13 -3.29
CA ALA A 16 -29.78 -31.74 -2.82
C ALA A 16 -28.53 -30.98 -3.31
N SER A 17 -28.51 -30.56 -4.59
CA SER A 17 -27.47 -29.71 -5.16
C SER A 17 -27.37 -28.36 -4.44
N THR A 18 -28.51 -27.77 -4.06
CA THR A 18 -28.57 -26.47 -3.38
C THR A 18 -28.03 -26.56 -1.95
N VAL A 19 -28.52 -27.53 -1.17
CA VAL A 19 -28.13 -27.76 0.23
C VAL A 19 -26.68 -28.24 0.34
N GLY A 20 -26.20 -29.01 -0.65
CA GLY A 20 -24.82 -29.49 -0.68
C GLY A 20 -23.77 -28.39 -0.85
N ARG A 21 -24.16 -27.15 -1.15
CA ARG A 21 -23.21 -26.04 -1.31
C ARG A 21 -22.90 -25.36 0.03
N PRO A 22 -21.62 -25.09 0.31
CA PRO A 22 -21.21 -24.43 1.54
C PRO A 22 -21.71 -22.97 1.60
N LEU A 23 -22.35 -22.61 2.72
CA LEU A 23 -22.82 -21.24 3.00
C LEU A 23 -21.67 -20.24 3.19
N ASN A 24 -20.54 -20.72 3.70
CA ASN A 24 -19.39 -19.91 4.07
C ASN A 24 -18.33 -19.80 2.98
N ASP A 25 -18.61 -20.25 1.76
CA ASP A 25 -17.60 -20.17 0.70
C ASP A 25 -17.44 -18.74 0.19
N ILE A 26 -16.27 -18.19 0.52
CA ILE A 26 -15.82 -16.85 0.13
C ILE A 26 -15.40 -16.83 -1.35
N ARG A 27 -15.12 -18.00 -1.96
CA ARG A 27 -14.60 -18.14 -3.33
C ARG A 27 -15.66 -18.07 -4.42
N ASP A 28 -16.86 -17.64 -4.07
CA ASP A 28 -17.91 -17.33 -5.05
C ASP A 28 -18.40 -18.56 -5.83
N GLU A 29 -18.34 -19.77 -5.22
CA GLU A 29 -19.14 -20.93 -5.66
C GLU A 29 -20.63 -20.64 -5.39
N LYS A 30 -21.20 -19.74 -6.18
CA LYS A 30 -22.57 -19.27 -6.09
C LYS A 30 -23.50 -20.47 -6.13
N ILE A 31 -24.53 -20.47 -5.26
CA ILE A 31 -25.76 -21.19 -5.60
C ILE A 31 -26.24 -20.61 -6.95
N PRO A 32 -26.38 -21.42 -8.01
CA PRO A 32 -26.74 -20.93 -9.32
C PRO A 32 -28.04 -20.13 -9.24
N ALA A 33 -28.11 -18.99 -9.93
CA ALA A 33 -29.34 -18.19 -9.95
C ALA A 33 -30.55 -18.99 -10.46
N ALA A 34 -30.30 -20.02 -11.29
CA ALA A 34 -31.32 -20.97 -11.72
C ALA A 34 -31.87 -21.81 -10.57
N ASP A 35 -31.00 -22.30 -9.69
CA ASP A 35 -31.38 -23.13 -8.53
C ASP A 35 -32.12 -22.29 -7.49
N VAL A 36 -31.64 -21.08 -7.19
CA VAL A 36 -32.35 -20.12 -6.32
C VAL A 36 -33.76 -19.83 -6.86
N ARG A 37 -33.88 -19.47 -8.16
CA ARG A 37 -35.20 -19.24 -8.79
C ARG A 37 -36.08 -20.48 -8.76
N PHE A 38 -35.48 -21.65 -8.91
CA PHE A 38 -36.23 -22.90 -8.88
C PHE A 38 -36.83 -23.12 -7.49
N VAL A 39 -36.01 -23.03 -6.45
CA VAL A 39 -36.41 -23.24 -5.05
C VAL A 39 -37.42 -22.19 -4.59
N GLU A 40 -37.20 -20.90 -4.90
CA GLU A 40 -38.06 -19.80 -4.45
C GLU A 40 -39.39 -19.67 -5.20
N ARG A 41 -39.41 -19.95 -6.51
CA ARG A 41 -40.57 -19.63 -7.37
C ARG A 41 -41.11 -20.85 -8.11
N ASN A 42 -40.26 -21.59 -8.81
CA ASN A 42 -40.75 -22.65 -9.71
C ASN A 42 -41.25 -23.87 -8.95
N TRP A 43 -40.73 -24.13 -7.75
CA TRP A 43 -41.16 -25.24 -6.91
C TRP A 43 -42.64 -25.13 -6.54
N LEU A 44 -43.14 -23.93 -6.20
CA LEU A 44 -44.55 -23.74 -5.82
C LEU A 44 -45.50 -24.14 -6.96
N SER A 45 -45.25 -23.66 -8.18
CA SER A 45 -46.05 -24.02 -9.35
C SER A 45 -45.94 -25.50 -9.70
N ARG A 46 -44.75 -26.08 -9.54
CA ARG A 46 -44.51 -27.51 -9.80
C ARG A 46 -45.18 -28.41 -8.77
N ARG A 47 -45.17 -28.00 -7.49
CA ARG A 47 -45.88 -28.64 -6.39
C ARG A 47 -47.38 -28.67 -6.65
N GLU A 48 -47.97 -27.54 -7.01
CA GLU A 48 -49.41 -27.48 -7.32
C GLU A 48 -49.79 -28.39 -8.48
N TYR A 49 -48.95 -28.44 -9.52
CA TYR A 49 -49.17 -29.33 -10.66
C TYR A 49 -49.12 -30.82 -10.25
N ILE A 50 -48.09 -31.21 -9.48
CA ILE A 50 -47.94 -32.58 -8.98
C ILE A 50 -49.11 -32.96 -8.06
N GLN A 51 -49.50 -32.08 -7.14
CA GLN A 51 -50.62 -32.30 -6.23
C GLN A 51 -51.95 -32.47 -6.98
N ARG A 52 -52.23 -31.65 -8.00
CA ARG A 52 -53.43 -31.81 -8.84
C ARG A 52 -53.45 -33.14 -9.56
N LEU A 53 -52.34 -33.54 -10.18
CA LEU A 53 -52.25 -34.84 -10.87
C LEU A 53 -52.48 -36.04 -9.94
N LEU A 54 -51.99 -35.96 -8.69
CA LEU A 54 -52.21 -37.00 -7.69
C LEU A 54 -53.65 -37.01 -7.19
N LEU A 55 -54.26 -35.84 -6.98
CA LEU A 55 -55.68 -35.70 -6.64
C LEU A 55 -56.59 -36.30 -7.71
N ASP A 56 -56.39 -35.93 -8.98
CA ASP A 56 -57.17 -36.44 -10.11
C ASP A 56 -57.05 -37.98 -10.22
N ALA A 57 -55.83 -38.52 -10.03
CA ALA A 57 -55.60 -39.96 -10.04
C ALA A 57 -56.31 -40.69 -8.88
N THR A 58 -56.36 -40.05 -7.71
CA THR A 58 -57.05 -40.58 -6.52
C THR A 58 -58.56 -40.57 -6.70
N GLU A 59 -59.11 -39.48 -7.25
CA GLU A 59 -60.55 -39.34 -7.52
C GLU A 59 -61.04 -40.34 -8.58
N ILE A 60 -60.30 -40.53 -9.67
CA ILE A 60 -60.61 -41.53 -10.70
C ILE A 60 -60.58 -42.94 -10.10
N GLY A 61 -59.59 -43.25 -9.28
CA GLY A 61 -59.51 -44.54 -8.58
C GLY A 61 -60.72 -44.79 -7.67
N ALA A 62 -61.14 -43.77 -6.92
CA ALA A 62 -62.30 -43.82 -6.04
C ALA A 62 -63.62 -44.00 -6.82
N GLN A 63 -63.80 -43.29 -7.94
CA GLN A 63 -64.98 -43.42 -8.82
C GLN A 63 -65.10 -44.81 -9.43
N LEU A 64 -63.98 -45.49 -9.67
CA LEU A 64 -63.92 -46.85 -10.18
C LEU A 64 -64.03 -47.93 -9.08
N GLY A 65 -64.18 -47.54 -7.81
CA GLY A 65 -64.26 -48.46 -6.67
C GLY A 65 -62.98 -49.25 -6.42
N LEU A 66 -61.84 -48.77 -6.93
CA LEU A 66 -60.54 -49.42 -6.78
C LEU A 66 -59.90 -48.99 -5.46
N ALA A 67 -59.36 -49.95 -4.71
CA ALA A 67 -58.49 -49.63 -3.58
C ALA A 67 -57.26 -48.88 -4.08
N MET A 68 -56.76 -47.93 -3.28
CA MET A 68 -55.62 -47.09 -3.65
C MET A 68 -54.41 -47.96 -4.01
N PRO A 69 -53.88 -47.86 -5.24
CA PRO A 69 -52.71 -48.63 -5.65
C PRO A 69 -51.51 -48.29 -4.76
N LYS A 70 -50.72 -49.30 -4.36
CA LYS A 70 -49.47 -49.08 -3.59
C LYS A 70 -48.54 -48.06 -4.25
N THR A 71 -48.47 -48.08 -5.58
CA THR A 71 -47.68 -47.13 -6.36
C THR A 71 -48.15 -45.68 -6.24
N LEU A 72 -49.45 -45.44 -6.03
CA LEU A 72 -49.98 -44.08 -5.81
C LEU A 72 -49.68 -43.59 -4.39
N GLN A 73 -49.73 -44.48 -3.40
CA GLN A 73 -49.30 -44.17 -2.03
C GLN A 73 -47.81 -43.83 -1.98
N GLU A 74 -46.96 -44.60 -2.66
CA GLU A 74 -45.52 -44.33 -2.75
C GLU A 74 -45.22 -42.96 -3.37
N GLU A 75 -46.00 -42.51 -4.36
CA GLU A 75 -45.87 -41.16 -4.94
C GLU A 75 -46.32 -40.06 -3.97
N HIS A 76 -47.39 -40.27 -3.20
CA HIS A 76 -47.79 -39.34 -2.13
C HIS A 76 -46.70 -39.20 -1.07
N ASP A 77 -46.15 -40.31 -0.58
CA ASP A 77 -45.06 -40.30 0.39
C ASP A 77 -43.79 -39.63 -0.17
N LEU A 78 -43.54 -39.77 -1.48
CA LEU A 78 -42.41 -39.14 -2.16
C LEU A 78 -42.60 -37.62 -2.27
N VAL A 79 -43.82 -37.14 -2.52
CA VAL A 79 -44.14 -35.71 -2.52
C VAL A 79 -43.94 -35.10 -1.13
N GLU A 80 -44.40 -35.74 -0.07
CA GLU A 80 -44.20 -35.25 1.31
C GLU A 80 -42.70 -35.12 1.65
N LYS A 81 -41.89 -36.12 1.28
CA LYS A 81 -40.42 -36.06 1.43
C LYS A 81 -39.82 -34.90 0.63
N THR A 82 -40.27 -34.72 -0.60
CA THR A 82 -39.80 -33.64 -1.47
C THR A 82 -40.19 -32.26 -0.92
N GLU A 83 -41.35 -32.14 -0.26
CA GLU A 83 -41.74 -30.91 0.44
C GLU A 83 -40.84 -30.59 1.63
N ALA A 84 -40.41 -31.60 2.38
CA ALA A 84 -39.45 -31.42 3.48
C ALA A 84 -38.08 -30.95 2.94
N GLU A 85 -37.56 -31.61 1.90
CA GLU A 85 -36.31 -31.22 1.23
C GLU A 85 -36.40 -29.81 0.61
N ALA A 86 -37.57 -29.43 0.08
CA ALA A 86 -37.78 -28.09 -0.45
C ALA A 86 -37.74 -27.01 0.65
N LYS A 87 -38.31 -27.29 1.84
CA LYS A 87 -38.26 -26.37 2.98
C LYS A 87 -36.82 -26.19 3.48
N GLU A 88 -36.06 -27.26 3.53
CA GLU A 88 -34.64 -27.23 3.88
C GLU A 88 -33.84 -26.41 2.84
N ALA A 89 -34.04 -26.67 1.55
CA ALA A 89 -33.39 -25.91 0.49
C ALA A 89 -33.77 -24.41 0.51
N LEU A 90 -35.03 -24.07 0.81
CA LEU A 90 -35.49 -22.69 0.98
C LEU A 90 -34.78 -22.00 2.15
N ALA A 91 -34.69 -22.68 3.30
CA ALA A 91 -33.99 -22.14 4.46
C ALA A 91 -32.49 -21.92 4.17
N HIS A 92 -31.86 -22.88 3.50
CA HIS A 92 -30.45 -22.80 3.09
C HIS A 92 -30.20 -21.65 2.12
N VAL A 93 -31.08 -21.46 1.14
CA VAL A 93 -31.01 -20.31 0.21
C VAL A 93 -31.16 -18.99 0.95
N ALA A 94 -32.12 -18.88 1.88
CA ALA A 94 -32.32 -17.67 2.66
C ALA A 94 -31.08 -17.31 3.50
N GLU A 95 -30.50 -18.30 4.19
CA GLU A 95 -29.27 -18.13 4.98
C GLU A 95 -28.08 -17.75 4.10
N ALA A 96 -27.92 -18.40 2.94
CA ALA A 96 -26.87 -18.07 1.98
C ALA A 96 -26.98 -16.63 1.45
N LEU A 97 -28.21 -16.17 1.16
CA LEU A 97 -28.46 -14.82 0.68
C LEU A 97 -28.18 -13.78 1.77
N GLU A 98 -28.58 -14.03 3.01
CA GLU A 98 -28.30 -13.14 4.14
C GLU A 98 -26.80 -13.02 4.42
N ALA A 99 -26.10 -14.16 4.52
CA ALA A 99 -24.65 -14.20 4.71
C ALA A 99 -23.91 -13.47 3.58
N ARG A 100 -24.38 -13.63 2.34
CA ARG A 100 -23.85 -12.92 1.18
C ARG A 100 -24.10 -11.42 1.26
N GLN A 101 -25.31 -10.99 1.59
CA GLN A 101 -25.63 -9.56 1.68
C GLN A 101 -24.78 -8.87 2.75
N LYS A 102 -24.59 -9.54 3.89
CA LYS A 102 -23.69 -9.06 4.95
C LYS A 102 -22.26 -8.92 4.44
N ARG A 103 -21.73 -9.97 3.81
CA ARG A 103 -20.38 -9.96 3.20
C ARG A 103 -20.22 -8.84 2.17
N ASP A 104 -21.18 -8.70 1.26
CA ASP A 104 -21.11 -7.72 0.18
C ASP A 104 -21.14 -6.28 0.76
N THR A 105 -21.85 -6.08 1.87
CA THR A 105 -21.85 -4.80 2.62
C THR A 105 -20.48 -4.54 3.28
N GLU A 106 -19.94 -5.53 4.00
CA GLU A 106 -18.61 -5.44 4.63
C GLU A 106 -17.50 -5.15 3.59
N LEU A 107 -17.53 -5.84 2.44
CA LEU A 107 -16.58 -5.64 1.36
C LEU A 107 -16.74 -4.26 0.70
N ALA A 108 -17.96 -3.79 0.50
CA ALA A 108 -18.21 -2.45 -0.04
C ALA A 108 -17.64 -1.34 0.86
N GLU A 109 -17.85 -1.46 2.17
CA GLU A 109 -17.25 -0.55 3.15
C GLU A 109 -15.72 -0.62 3.12
N PHE A 110 -15.15 -1.82 3.09
CA PHE A 110 -13.71 -2.01 2.97
C PHE A 110 -13.13 -1.33 1.72
N PHE A 111 -13.70 -1.57 0.54
CA PHE A 111 -13.19 -0.98 -0.71
C PHE A 111 -13.28 0.55 -0.68
N ALA A 112 -14.37 1.11 -0.14
CA ALA A 112 -14.52 2.55 0.00
C ALA A 112 -13.48 3.16 0.95
N GLN A 113 -13.15 2.49 2.07
CA GLN A 113 -12.13 2.97 3.00
C GLN A 113 -10.71 2.80 2.45
N SER A 114 -10.44 1.69 1.76
CA SER A 114 -9.17 1.47 1.06
C SER A 114 -8.92 2.55 0.00
N GLU A 115 -9.93 2.86 -0.81
CA GLU A 115 -9.82 3.90 -1.83
C GLU A 115 -9.59 5.28 -1.23
N LYS A 116 -10.28 5.63 -0.13
CA LYS A 116 -10.05 6.89 0.61
C LYS A 116 -8.60 7.00 1.08
N LEU A 117 -8.05 5.92 1.64
CA LEU A 117 -6.66 5.87 2.08
C LEU A 117 -5.69 6.07 0.90
N CYS A 118 -5.89 5.34 -0.20
CA CYS A 118 -5.07 5.47 -1.40
C CYS A 118 -5.10 6.89 -1.96
N ARG A 119 -6.30 7.51 -2.03
CA ARG A 119 -6.48 8.88 -2.50
C ARG A 119 -5.76 9.89 -1.61
N TRP A 120 -5.95 9.78 -0.30
CA TRP A 120 -5.27 10.65 0.66
C TRP A 120 -3.75 10.52 0.54
N CYS A 121 -3.21 9.30 0.41
CA CYS A 121 -1.77 9.10 0.22
C CYS A 121 -1.24 9.79 -1.05
N ARG A 122 -1.98 9.66 -2.17
CA ARG A 122 -1.63 10.33 -3.43
C ARG A 122 -1.68 11.85 -3.33
N GLU A 123 -2.68 12.40 -2.63
CA GLU A 123 -2.79 13.83 -2.37
C GLU A 123 -1.59 14.34 -1.54
N GLN A 124 -1.18 13.60 -0.50
CA GLN A 124 -0.01 13.98 0.29
C GLN A 124 1.30 13.92 -0.52
N LEU A 125 1.46 12.91 -1.37
CA LEU A 125 2.61 12.80 -2.28
C LEU A 125 2.65 13.98 -3.26
N ALA A 126 1.51 14.31 -3.89
CA ALA A 126 1.41 15.43 -4.82
C ALA A 126 1.72 16.77 -4.13
N ASN A 127 1.18 16.99 -2.92
CA ASN A 127 1.47 18.19 -2.13
C ASN A 127 2.96 18.32 -1.86
N MET A 128 3.61 17.24 -1.40
CA MET A 128 5.05 17.23 -1.13
C MET A 128 5.89 17.50 -2.38
N ASP A 129 5.47 17.04 -3.56
CA ASP A 129 6.18 17.30 -4.80
C ASP A 129 6.18 18.78 -5.21
N THR A 130 5.09 19.50 -4.91
CA THR A 130 4.99 20.95 -5.18
C THR A 130 5.82 21.82 -4.23
N MET A 131 6.22 21.29 -3.08
CA MET A 131 7.00 22.05 -2.09
C MET A 131 8.49 22.09 -2.46
N THR A 132 9.01 23.31 -2.62
CA THR A 132 10.41 23.59 -2.96
C THR A 132 11.20 24.23 -1.83
N GLU A 133 10.52 24.95 -0.92
CA GLU A 133 11.19 25.65 0.18
C GLU A 133 11.42 24.71 1.38
N PRO A 134 12.64 24.73 1.97
CA PRO A 134 13.00 23.88 3.10
C PRO A 134 12.03 23.90 4.28
N ASP A 135 11.61 25.10 4.69
CA ASP A 135 10.79 25.30 5.90
C ASP A 135 9.40 24.70 5.71
N HIS A 136 8.79 24.92 4.55
CA HIS A 136 7.49 24.34 4.20
C HIS A 136 7.51 22.81 4.19
N VAL A 137 8.60 22.20 3.71
CA VAL A 137 8.71 20.73 3.74
C VAL A 137 8.92 20.21 5.15
N GLN A 138 9.67 20.90 6.00
CA GLN A 138 9.84 20.52 7.40
C GLN A 138 8.51 20.56 8.16
N GLU A 139 7.74 21.64 8.00
CA GLU A 139 6.42 21.78 8.60
C GLU A 139 5.45 20.70 8.11
N PHE A 140 5.42 20.46 6.80
CA PHE A 140 4.58 19.42 6.20
C PHE A 140 4.95 18.02 6.71
N CYS A 141 6.24 17.69 6.74
CA CYS A 141 6.71 16.40 7.27
C CYS A 141 6.38 16.25 8.76
N GLY A 142 6.48 17.34 9.54
CA GLY A 142 6.07 17.36 10.94
C GLY A 142 4.58 17.03 11.12
N ALA A 143 3.70 17.70 10.36
CA ALA A 143 2.26 17.43 10.38
C ALA A 143 1.91 16.00 9.94
N LEU A 144 2.66 15.44 8.98
CA LEU A 144 2.47 14.06 8.53
C LEU A 144 2.86 13.06 9.63
N ILE A 145 3.95 13.31 10.36
CA ILE A 145 4.39 12.49 11.50
C ILE A 145 3.33 12.48 12.59
N GLU A 146 2.71 13.62 12.90
CA GLU A 146 1.62 13.70 13.89
C GLU A 146 0.38 12.90 13.44
N SER A 147 0.13 12.83 12.13
CA SER A 147 -0.98 12.07 11.55
C SER A 147 -0.72 10.56 11.50
N TYR A 148 0.55 10.13 11.58
CA TYR A 148 0.96 8.74 11.40
C TYR A 148 0.31 7.73 12.38
N PRO A 149 0.23 7.98 13.71
CA PRO A 149 -0.36 7.03 14.65
C PRO A 149 -1.83 6.72 14.33
N THR A 150 -2.59 7.76 13.97
CA THR A 150 -4.00 7.64 13.60
C THR A 150 -4.15 6.82 12.32
N MET A 151 -3.36 7.11 11.30
CA MET A 151 -3.41 6.41 10.03
C MET A 151 -2.95 4.95 10.14
N SER A 152 -1.90 4.68 10.92
CA SER A 152 -1.44 3.32 11.21
C SER A 152 -2.49 2.51 11.97
N SER A 153 -3.23 3.14 12.89
CA SER A 153 -4.36 2.52 13.59
C SER A 153 -5.50 2.18 12.63
N ASN A 154 -5.89 3.13 11.78
CA ASN A 154 -6.93 2.94 10.77
C ASN A 154 -6.59 1.81 9.79
N PHE A 155 -5.34 1.75 9.33
CA PHE A 155 -4.86 0.67 8.46
C PHE A 155 -4.90 -0.69 9.18
N SER A 156 -4.51 -0.74 10.45
CA SER A 156 -4.57 -1.96 11.26
C SER A 156 -6.00 -2.46 11.47
N LEU A 157 -6.95 -1.54 11.67
CA LEU A 157 -8.38 -1.86 11.77
C LEU A 157 -8.93 -2.39 10.44
N LEU A 158 -8.55 -1.77 9.31
CA LEU A 158 -8.90 -2.25 7.98
C LEU A 158 -8.39 -3.67 7.76
N LEU A 159 -7.12 -3.95 8.05
CA LEU A 159 -6.53 -5.28 7.92
C LEU A 159 -7.27 -6.33 8.75
N LYS A 160 -7.60 -6.01 10.01
CA LYS A 160 -8.37 -6.91 10.89
C LYS A 160 -9.77 -7.20 10.34
N SER A 161 -10.44 -6.20 9.78
CA SER A 161 -11.79 -6.36 9.23
C SER A 161 -11.83 -7.33 8.04
N VAL A 162 -10.73 -7.46 7.30
CA VAL A 162 -10.66 -8.32 6.11
C VAL A 162 -9.79 -9.58 6.26
N GLU A 163 -9.29 -9.85 7.46
CA GLU A 163 -8.48 -11.04 7.76
C GLU A 163 -9.09 -12.37 7.25
N PRO A 164 -10.42 -12.62 7.37
CA PRO A 164 -11.03 -13.83 6.84
C PRO A 164 -10.88 -13.98 5.31
N TYR A 165 -11.02 -12.88 4.58
CA TYR A 165 -10.92 -12.85 3.12
C TYR A 165 -9.47 -13.04 2.65
N VAL A 166 -8.50 -12.51 3.41
CA VAL A 166 -7.07 -12.72 3.17
C VAL A 166 -6.71 -14.19 3.38
N LYS A 167 -7.17 -14.81 4.47
CA LYS A 167 -6.96 -16.26 4.73
C LYS A 167 -7.58 -17.13 3.63
N ALA A 168 -8.71 -16.72 3.07
CA ALA A 168 -9.35 -17.39 1.95
C ALA A 168 -8.63 -17.18 0.59
N ASN A 169 -7.63 -16.29 0.54
CA ASN A 169 -6.94 -15.81 -0.65
C ASN A 169 -7.89 -15.15 -1.67
N TYR A 170 -8.83 -14.33 -1.18
CA TYR A 170 -9.77 -13.63 -2.03
C TYR A 170 -9.08 -12.48 -2.79
N THR A 171 -8.80 -12.72 -4.07
CA THR A 171 -7.97 -11.86 -4.94
C THR A 171 -8.31 -10.37 -4.90
N PRO A 172 -9.59 -9.94 -4.97
CA PRO A 172 -9.93 -8.51 -4.96
C PRO A 172 -9.50 -7.79 -3.67
N VAL A 173 -9.69 -8.44 -2.52
CA VAL A 173 -9.26 -7.89 -1.22
C VAL A 173 -7.74 -7.86 -1.13
N CYS A 174 -7.06 -8.94 -1.52
CA CYS A 174 -5.61 -9.00 -1.51
C CYS A 174 -4.98 -7.90 -2.39
N LYS A 175 -5.53 -7.67 -3.58
CA LYS A 175 -5.08 -6.61 -4.50
C LYS A 175 -5.26 -5.22 -3.90
N ALA A 176 -6.46 -4.93 -3.37
CA ALA A 176 -6.75 -3.62 -2.77
C ALA A 176 -5.90 -3.33 -1.53
N LEU A 177 -5.67 -4.34 -0.67
CA LEU A 177 -4.75 -4.22 0.46
C LEU A 177 -3.32 -3.96 0.02
N ARG A 178 -2.85 -4.67 -1.00
CA ARG A 178 -1.49 -4.51 -1.53
C ARG A 178 -1.27 -3.08 -2.04
N GLU A 179 -2.18 -2.57 -2.87
CA GLU A 179 -2.11 -1.20 -3.39
C GLU A 179 -2.10 -0.15 -2.25
N ALA A 180 -3.01 -0.29 -1.28
CA ALA A 180 -3.08 0.61 -0.13
C ALA A 180 -1.80 0.57 0.71
N ASN A 181 -1.25 -0.63 0.92
CA ASN A 181 -0.01 -0.84 1.65
C ASN A 181 1.20 -0.24 0.91
N GLU A 182 1.31 -0.47 -0.39
CA GLU A 182 2.37 0.09 -1.24
C GLU A 182 2.35 1.61 -1.21
N LEU A 183 1.18 2.24 -1.39
CA LEU A 183 1.05 3.70 -1.33
C LEU A 183 1.37 4.26 0.06
N TRP A 184 0.90 3.60 1.11
CA TRP A 184 1.17 4.00 2.49
C TRP A 184 2.66 3.94 2.83
N PHE A 185 3.36 2.88 2.40
CA PHE A 185 4.81 2.77 2.57
C PHE A 185 5.57 3.74 1.68
N TYR A 186 5.15 3.91 0.43
CA TYR A 186 5.78 4.83 -0.50
C TYR A 186 5.73 6.26 0.04
N LEU A 187 4.57 6.71 0.55
CA LEU A 187 4.45 8.01 1.23
C LEU A 187 5.46 8.16 2.35
N GLN A 188 5.58 7.19 3.26
CA GLN A 188 6.55 7.26 4.36
C GLN A 188 8.00 7.38 3.87
N VAL A 189 8.38 6.55 2.88
CA VAL A 189 9.72 6.57 2.31
C VAL A 189 10.00 7.91 1.65
N THR A 190 9.09 8.39 0.81
CA THR A 190 9.26 9.66 0.10
C THR A 190 9.31 10.84 1.08
N THR A 191 8.48 10.87 2.12
CA THR A 191 8.53 11.91 3.15
C THR A 191 9.86 11.90 3.89
N LEU A 192 10.35 10.72 4.29
CA LEU A 192 11.65 10.60 4.94
C LEU A 192 12.80 10.97 3.99
N GLU A 193 12.74 10.58 2.71
CA GLU A 193 13.69 10.99 1.68
C GLU A 193 13.69 12.50 1.50
N ARG A 194 12.53 13.14 1.35
CA ARG A 194 12.39 14.59 1.17
C ARG A 194 12.92 15.36 2.39
N LEU A 195 12.54 14.94 3.60
CA LEU A 195 13.01 15.54 4.84
C LEU A 195 14.52 15.38 5.01
N SER A 196 15.04 14.16 4.79
CA SER A 196 16.48 13.89 4.86
C SER A 196 17.25 14.73 3.84
N ARG A 197 16.74 14.82 2.62
CA ARG A 197 17.31 15.62 1.55
C ARG A 197 17.41 17.08 1.98
N ILE A 198 16.36 17.65 2.56
CA ILE A 198 16.36 19.05 2.97
C ILE A 198 17.25 19.30 4.20
N LEU A 199 17.19 18.44 5.21
CA LEU A 199 18.04 18.54 6.40
C LEU A 199 19.53 18.33 6.09
N TYR A 200 19.83 17.48 5.11
CA TYR A 200 21.19 17.03 4.82
C TYR A 200 21.77 17.49 3.48
N GLU A 201 21.03 18.16 2.59
CA GLU A 201 21.56 18.81 1.36
C GLU A 201 21.76 20.32 1.51
N ILE A 202 21.17 20.98 2.52
CA ILE A 202 21.52 22.39 2.83
C ILE A 202 22.92 22.47 3.47
N HIS A 203 23.29 21.43 4.24
CA HIS A 203 24.54 21.37 4.99
C HIS A 203 25.83 21.03 4.19
N PRO A 204 25.84 20.18 3.15
CA PRO A 204 27.05 19.83 2.40
C PRO A 204 27.55 20.97 1.50
N THR A 205 26.65 21.85 1.05
CA THR A 205 27.00 23.09 0.35
C THR A 205 27.29 24.23 1.32
N SER A 206 26.97 24.06 2.61
CA SER A 206 27.29 25.05 3.63
C SER A 206 28.78 24.96 3.96
N PRO A 207 29.56 26.05 3.77
CA PRO A 207 30.97 26.07 4.20
C PRO A 207 31.11 25.99 5.73
N LEU A 208 30.00 25.96 6.48
CA LEU A 208 29.97 26.00 7.93
C LEU A 208 30.80 24.89 8.57
N GLU A 209 30.75 23.64 8.10
CA GLU A 209 31.59 22.57 8.68
C GLU A 209 33.08 22.84 8.48
N ALA A 210 33.46 23.32 7.30
CA ALA A 210 34.85 23.63 6.97
C ALA A 210 35.35 24.85 7.76
N GLU A 211 34.54 25.91 7.87
CA GLU A 211 34.87 27.12 8.63
C GLU A 211 34.87 26.86 10.16
N VAL A 212 33.95 26.05 10.69
CA VAL A 212 33.95 25.64 12.10
C VAL A 212 35.21 24.84 12.44
N ARG A 213 35.63 23.89 11.59
CA ARG A 213 36.90 23.16 11.79
C ARG A 213 38.11 24.08 11.71
N LYS A 214 38.12 25.02 10.75
CA LYS A 214 39.20 25.98 10.54
C LYS A 214 39.39 26.92 11.73
N TYR A 215 38.29 27.37 12.35
CA TYR A 215 38.34 28.29 13.50
C TYR A 215 38.09 27.63 14.85
N ALA A 216 38.14 26.29 14.93
CA ALA A 216 37.83 25.54 16.15
C ALA A 216 38.70 25.97 17.35
N ASN A 217 39.95 26.34 17.07
CA ASN A 217 40.94 26.76 18.07
C ASN A 217 41.00 28.28 18.28
N PHE A 218 40.22 29.06 17.52
CA PHE A 218 40.30 30.52 17.53
C PHE A 218 39.98 31.14 18.91
N PRO A 219 38.96 30.66 19.66
CA PRO A 219 38.71 31.17 21.02
C PRO A 219 39.86 30.89 21.99
N ALA A 220 40.51 29.72 21.90
CA ALA A 220 41.66 29.38 22.72
C ALA A 220 42.91 30.19 22.34
N MET A 221 43.08 30.48 21.04
CA MET A 221 44.17 31.32 20.53
C MET A 221 44.02 32.77 20.99
N ILE A 222 42.81 33.33 20.96
CA ILE A 222 42.52 34.67 21.50
C ILE A 222 42.74 34.72 23.00
N ALA A 223 42.24 33.75 23.77
CA ALA A 223 42.44 33.70 25.22
C ALA A 223 43.93 33.63 25.60
N LYS A 224 44.73 32.88 24.84
CA LYS A 224 46.17 32.81 25.02
C LYS A 224 46.84 34.13 24.68
N PHE A 225 46.51 34.73 23.53
CA PHE A 225 47.05 36.02 23.11
C PHE A 225 46.73 37.12 24.13
N GLU A 226 45.50 37.16 24.65
CA GLU A 226 45.09 38.08 25.71
C GLU A 226 45.94 37.88 26.98
N GLY A 227 46.15 36.62 27.40
CA GLY A 227 47.01 36.28 28.52
C GLY A 227 48.47 36.71 28.32
N ASP A 228 49.02 36.48 27.13
CA ASP A 228 50.39 36.85 26.75
C ASP A 228 50.56 38.39 26.73
N VAL A 229 49.57 39.12 26.20
CA VAL A 229 49.55 40.60 26.19
C VAL A 229 49.45 41.15 27.61
N ARG A 230 48.57 40.61 28.45
CA ARG A 230 48.48 41.00 29.86
C ARG A 230 49.82 40.74 30.57
N ALA A 231 50.41 39.57 30.42
CA ALA A 231 51.70 39.23 31.03
C ALA A 231 52.83 40.18 30.58
N LEU A 232 52.88 40.51 29.29
CA LEU A 232 53.84 41.47 28.74
C LEU A 232 53.66 42.87 29.32
N ILE A 233 52.43 43.37 29.38
CA ILE A 233 52.11 44.69 29.95
C ILE A 233 52.46 44.76 31.43
N HIS A 234 52.18 43.71 32.21
CA HIS A 234 52.51 43.67 33.64
C HIS A 234 54.02 43.58 33.90
N SER A 235 54.81 43.14 32.92
CA SER A 235 56.28 43.09 32.99
C SER A 235 56.97 44.40 32.55
N ALA A 236 56.23 45.33 31.94
CA ALA A 236 56.73 46.58 31.40
C ALA A 236 56.40 47.78 32.32
N PRO A 237 57.13 48.91 32.23
CA PRO A 237 56.77 50.13 32.93
C PRO A 237 55.39 50.64 32.48
N PRO A 238 54.55 51.17 33.40
CA PRO A 238 53.22 51.64 33.04
C PRO A 238 53.28 52.80 32.04
N SER A 239 52.52 52.67 30.95
CA SER A 239 52.38 53.69 29.91
C SER A 239 50.91 53.88 29.53
N ALA A 240 50.58 55.01 28.90
CA ALA A 240 49.23 55.27 28.41
C ALA A 240 48.78 54.23 27.37
N GLU A 241 49.71 53.76 26.53
CA GLU A 241 49.48 52.71 25.53
C GLU A 241 49.21 51.35 26.19
N SER A 242 49.94 51.02 27.26
CA SER A 242 49.71 49.82 28.07
C SER A 242 48.33 49.80 28.72
N ASN A 243 47.87 50.95 29.24
CA ASN A 243 46.53 51.06 29.81
C ASN A 243 45.43 50.94 28.75
N SER A 244 45.64 51.51 27.56
CA SER A 244 44.69 51.38 26.44
C SER A 244 44.56 49.93 25.97
N LEU A 245 45.66 49.18 25.92
CA LEU A 245 45.66 47.76 25.54
C LEU A 245 45.00 46.88 26.62
N LEU A 246 45.17 47.20 27.90
CA LEU A 246 44.48 46.49 28.99
C LEU A 246 42.97 46.68 28.92
N LEU A 247 42.49 47.90 28.65
CA LEU A 247 41.06 48.17 28.46
C LEU A 247 40.49 47.38 27.28
N ALA A 248 41.23 47.32 26.15
CA ALA A 248 40.82 46.50 25.01
C ALA A 248 40.80 45.00 25.34
N CYS A 249 41.73 44.50 26.15
CA CYS A 249 41.68 43.12 26.65
C CYS A 249 40.46 42.89 27.55
N ASP A 250 40.10 43.84 28.41
CA ASP A 250 38.94 43.76 29.28
C ASP A 250 37.60 43.78 28.51
N GLU A 251 37.56 44.47 27.36
CA GLU A 251 36.40 44.46 26.45
C GLU A 251 36.24 43.11 25.70
N VAL A 252 37.35 42.45 25.37
CA VAL A 252 37.35 41.17 24.63
C VAL A 252 37.16 39.95 25.54
N ALA A 253 37.67 39.98 26.77
CA ALA A 253 37.56 38.92 27.78
C ALA A 253 36.14 38.30 27.95
N PRO A 254 35.04 39.08 28.03
CA PRO A 254 33.70 38.51 28.16
C PRO A 254 33.27 37.74 26.90
N LEU A 255 33.64 38.20 25.70
CA LEU A 255 33.33 37.52 24.44
C LEU A 255 34.09 36.20 24.33
N THR A 256 35.38 36.18 24.69
CA THR A 256 36.20 34.96 24.70
C THR A 256 35.64 33.91 25.67
N THR A 257 35.07 34.36 26.79
CA THR A 257 34.42 33.49 27.79
C THR A 257 33.09 32.95 27.28
N GLN A 258 32.25 33.81 26.70
CA GLN A 258 30.94 33.45 26.17
C GLN A 258 31.02 32.40 25.06
N TYR A 259 32.00 32.53 24.15
CA TYR A 259 32.13 31.66 22.97
C TYR A 259 33.15 30.52 23.12
N LYS A 260 33.70 30.33 24.32
CA LYS A 260 34.73 29.31 24.60
C LYS A 260 34.31 27.88 24.23
N GLY A 261 33.00 27.58 24.30
CA GLY A 261 32.43 26.27 23.97
C GLY A 261 31.84 26.15 22.57
N LEU A 262 31.66 27.26 21.84
CA LEU A 262 30.89 27.29 20.59
C LEU A 262 31.50 26.39 19.51
N SER A 263 32.83 26.34 19.41
CA SER A 263 33.51 25.46 18.45
C SER A 263 33.30 23.98 18.77
N LYS A 264 33.29 23.61 20.05
CA LYS A 264 32.99 22.26 20.50
C LYS A 264 31.54 21.90 20.23
N GLU A 265 30.59 22.77 20.59
CA GLU A 265 29.16 22.55 20.35
C GLU A 265 28.84 22.41 18.85
N ALA A 266 29.49 23.20 18.00
CA ALA A 266 29.34 23.12 16.55
C ALA A 266 29.96 21.82 15.98
N MET A 267 31.09 21.34 16.53
CA MET A 267 31.65 20.03 16.19
C MET A 267 30.77 18.87 16.66
N ASP A 268 30.26 18.91 17.89
CA ASP A 268 29.34 17.92 18.45
C ASP A 268 28.01 17.89 17.65
N PHE A 269 27.56 19.04 17.13
CA PHE A 269 26.43 19.10 16.21
C PHE A 269 26.75 18.44 14.86
N ALA A 270 27.92 18.72 14.27
CA ALA A 270 28.33 18.14 13.00
C ALA A 270 28.48 16.60 13.08
N GLU A 271 29.08 16.09 14.16
CA GLU A 271 29.21 14.65 14.40
C GLU A 271 27.85 13.97 14.57
N ARG A 272 26.95 14.55 15.38
CA ARG A 272 25.57 14.05 15.50
C ARG A 272 24.85 14.03 14.16
N ASN A 273 25.00 15.09 13.36
CA ASN A 273 24.40 15.19 12.03
C ASN A 273 24.93 14.07 11.11
N GLN A 274 26.24 13.78 11.15
CA GLN A 274 26.84 12.68 10.40
C GLN A 274 26.28 11.31 10.83
N ILE A 275 26.20 11.04 12.13
CA ILE A 275 25.65 9.78 12.66
C ILE A 275 24.17 9.63 12.24
N CYS A 276 23.38 10.70 12.32
CA CYS A 276 21.98 10.68 11.89
C CYS A 276 21.83 10.39 10.39
N ARG A 277 22.75 10.86 9.53
CA ARG A 277 22.78 10.50 8.10
C ARG A 277 23.05 9.03 7.86
N GLU A 278 24.01 8.45 8.58
CA GLU A 278 24.34 7.03 8.47
C GLU A 278 23.18 6.16 8.98
N GLY A 279 22.57 6.53 10.10
CA GLY A 279 21.37 5.90 10.63
C GLY A 279 20.20 5.94 9.64
N TYR A 280 20.00 7.09 8.98
CA TYR A 280 19.00 7.23 7.92
C TYR A 280 19.28 6.29 6.72
N ARG A 281 20.53 6.20 6.24
CA ARG A 281 20.90 5.29 5.15
C ARG A 281 20.61 3.83 5.50
N CYS A 282 20.90 3.42 6.73
CA CYS A 282 20.59 2.08 7.23
C CYS A 282 19.09 1.82 7.30
N LEU A 283 18.30 2.77 7.84
CA LEU A 283 16.84 2.67 7.90
C LEU A 283 16.24 2.58 6.49
N ARG A 284 16.68 3.43 5.57
CA ARG A 284 16.26 3.41 4.17
C ARG A 284 16.52 2.07 3.52
N ALA A 285 17.73 1.51 3.69
CA ALA A 285 18.07 0.20 3.17
C ALA A 285 17.17 -0.91 3.75
N ALA A 286 16.83 -0.84 5.04
CA ALA A 286 15.95 -1.81 5.70
C ALA A 286 14.47 -1.69 5.29
N ILE A 287 13.98 -0.47 5.01
CA ILE A 287 12.59 -0.28 4.54
C ILE A 287 12.46 -0.72 3.08
N LEU A 288 13.40 -0.33 2.23
CA LEU A 288 13.42 -0.75 0.82
C LEU A 288 13.56 -2.27 0.69
N SER A 289 14.35 -2.91 1.57
CA SER A 289 14.43 -4.37 1.57
C SER A 289 13.07 -5.02 1.89
N ARG A 290 12.31 -4.48 2.87
CA ARG A 290 10.95 -5.00 3.19
C ARG A 290 9.95 -4.80 2.05
N LEU A 291 10.04 -3.69 1.31
CA LEU A 291 9.21 -3.46 0.10
C LEU A 291 9.53 -4.49 -1.00
N THR A 292 10.79 -4.91 -1.13
CA THR A 292 11.17 -6.01 -2.03
C THR A 292 10.77 -7.41 -1.55
N TYR A 293 10.32 -7.58 -0.30
CA TYR A 293 9.92 -8.88 0.28
C TYR A 293 8.40 -9.16 0.23
N ILE A 294 7.55 -8.22 -0.22
CA ILE A 294 6.09 -8.40 -0.26
C ILE A 294 5.60 -9.18 -1.49
N ASP A 295 6.46 -9.42 -2.49
CA ASP A 295 6.24 -10.50 -3.46
C ASP A 295 7.23 -11.62 -3.23
N ALA A 296 6.72 -12.84 -3.17
CA ALA A 296 7.49 -14.02 -2.86
C ALA A 296 8.59 -14.28 -3.90
N THR A 297 9.69 -14.82 -3.39
CA THR A 297 10.83 -15.50 -4.03
C THR A 297 12.00 -14.64 -4.52
N ASP A 298 13.19 -15.09 -4.11
CA ASP A 298 14.53 -14.55 -4.35
C ASP A 298 14.85 -14.15 -5.81
N ALA A 299 14.02 -14.56 -6.76
CA ALA A 299 14.05 -14.13 -8.15
C ALA A 299 13.88 -12.61 -8.30
N VAL A 300 13.03 -11.96 -7.50
CA VAL A 300 12.74 -10.52 -7.62
C VAL A 300 13.89 -9.64 -7.11
N VAL A 301 14.61 -10.07 -6.08
CA VAL A 301 15.80 -9.35 -5.58
C VAL A 301 16.97 -9.48 -6.56
N LEU A 302 17.13 -10.66 -7.15
CA LEU A 302 18.11 -10.88 -8.22
C LEU A 302 17.77 -10.03 -9.45
N GLU A 303 16.49 -10.01 -9.84
CA GLU A 303 15.97 -9.26 -10.98
C GLU A 303 15.98 -7.74 -10.75
N SER A 304 15.70 -7.27 -9.53
CA SER A 304 15.78 -5.85 -9.17
C SER A 304 17.23 -5.35 -9.20
N LYS A 305 18.18 -6.14 -8.66
CA LYS A 305 19.62 -5.83 -8.80
C LYS A 305 20.07 -5.86 -10.25
N ARG A 306 19.60 -6.83 -11.05
CA ARG A 306 19.86 -6.89 -12.50
C ARG A 306 19.34 -5.64 -13.21
N ARG A 307 18.08 -5.25 -12.96
CA ARG A 307 17.46 -4.05 -13.56
C ARG A 307 18.13 -2.76 -13.11
N GLN A 308 18.55 -2.67 -11.85
CA GLN A 308 19.31 -1.53 -11.36
C GLN A 308 20.67 -1.43 -12.07
N GLN A 309 21.37 -2.56 -12.22
CA GLN A 309 22.64 -2.64 -12.95
C GLN A 309 22.45 -2.24 -14.43
N GLU A 310 21.41 -2.77 -15.09
CA GLU A 310 21.08 -2.46 -16.48
C GLU A 310 20.72 -0.99 -16.68
N PHE A 311 19.99 -0.40 -15.73
CA PHE A 311 19.69 1.04 -15.74
C PHE A 311 20.96 1.88 -15.55
N GLU A 312 21.82 1.52 -14.59
CA GLU A 312 23.08 2.23 -14.36
C GLU A 312 24.03 2.12 -15.57
N ASP A 313 24.07 0.96 -16.23
CA ASP A 313 24.87 0.73 -17.43
C ASP A 313 24.28 1.47 -18.64
N SER A 314 22.95 1.47 -18.80
CA SER A 314 22.26 2.27 -19.82
C SER A 314 22.47 3.77 -19.61
N VAL A 315 22.49 4.25 -18.37
CA VAL A 315 22.77 5.65 -18.04
C VAL A 315 24.24 5.99 -18.28
N LYS A 316 25.17 5.08 -18.00
CA LYS A 316 26.59 5.26 -18.35
C LYS A 316 26.79 5.28 -19.85
N GLU A 317 26.11 4.39 -20.59
CA GLU A 317 26.14 4.35 -22.04
C GLU A 317 25.52 5.62 -22.63
N LEU A 318 24.38 6.09 -22.12
CA LEU A 318 23.77 7.37 -22.51
C LEU A 318 24.66 8.57 -22.19
N LYS A 319 25.34 8.58 -21.04
CA LYS A 319 26.28 9.66 -20.69
C LYS A 319 27.51 9.62 -21.58
N LYS A 320 28.02 8.44 -21.90
CA LYS A 320 29.16 8.25 -22.81
C LYS A 320 28.77 8.63 -24.23
N TRP A 321 27.61 8.19 -24.71
CA TRP A 321 27.03 8.57 -26.00
C TRP A 321 26.75 10.07 -26.07
N ALA A 322 26.18 10.67 -25.02
CA ALA A 322 25.95 12.11 -24.96
C ALA A 322 27.27 12.90 -24.93
N ALA A 323 28.33 12.37 -24.30
CA ALA A 323 29.66 12.97 -24.35
C ALA A 323 30.31 12.83 -25.73
N ASP A 324 30.15 11.67 -26.38
CA ASP A 324 30.67 11.36 -27.72
C ASP A 324 29.91 12.15 -28.81
N VAL A 325 28.61 12.41 -28.61
CA VAL A 325 27.73 13.16 -29.54
C VAL A 325 27.69 14.67 -29.24
N ALA A 326 27.97 15.11 -28.01
CA ALA A 326 28.24 16.52 -27.72
C ALA A 326 29.49 17.05 -28.44
N HIS A 327 30.36 16.16 -28.92
CA HIS A 327 31.46 16.48 -29.85
C HIS A 327 31.02 16.48 -31.33
N GLY A 328 29.75 16.19 -31.64
CA GLY A 328 29.28 15.86 -32.99
C GLY A 328 28.07 16.65 -33.51
N GLU A 329 26.89 16.63 -32.87
CA GLU A 329 25.64 17.10 -33.52
C GLU A 329 24.59 17.74 -32.57
N SER A 330 23.69 18.53 -33.17
CA SER A 330 22.81 19.51 -32.52
C SER A 330 21.65 18.88 -31.72
N TRP A 331 21.26 19.53 -30.62
CA TRP A 331 20.15 19.19 -29.70
C TRP A 331 18.80 18.78 -30.35
N ARG A 332 18.55 19.12 -31.62
CA ARG A 332 17.35 18.70 -32.37
C ARG A 332 17.33 17.19 -32.62
N ASP A 333 18.47 16.56 -32.85
CA ASP A 333 18.55 15.13 -33.15
C ASP A 333 18.38 14.28 -31.89
N ILE A 334 18.80 14.81 -30.74
CA ILE A 334 18.54 14.24 -29.40
C ILE A 334 17.03 14.19 -29.15
N TYR A 335 16.32 15.28 -29.45
CA TYR A 335 14.88 15.34 -29.27
C TYR A 335 14.13 14.37 -30.21
N SER A 336 14.57 14.26 -31.46
CA SER A 336 13.99 13.32 -32.43
C SER A 336 14.13 11.87 -31.98
N LYS A 337 15.28 11.49 -31.41
CA LYS A 337 15.50 10.13 -30.88
C LYS A 337 14.72 9.83 -29.62
N ILE A 338 14.54 10.82 -28.72
CA ILE A 338 13.69 10.65 -27.53
C ILE A 338 12.23 10.41 -27.95
N VAL A 339 11.76 11.10 -28.99
CA VAL A 339 10.42 10.88 -29.54
C VAL A 339 10.29 9.48 -30.16
N GLU A 340 11.33 9.00 -30.84
CA GLU A 340 11.36 7.66 -31.43
C GLU A 340 11.39 6.54 -30.39
N VAL A 341 12.16 6.69 -29.30
CA VAL A 341 12.16 5.75 -28.16
C VAL A 341 10.80 5.74 -27.47
N LYS A 342 10.16 6.91 -27.28
CA LYS A 342 8.80 6.97 -26.74
C LYS A 342 7.77 6.26 -27.63
N ARG A 343 7.97 6.29 -28.95
CA ARG A 343 7.12 5.56 -29.90
C ARG A 343 7.31 4.05 -29.77
N LEU A 344 8.56 3.59 -29.69
CA LEU A 344 8.88 2.16 -29.53
C LEU A 344 8.36 1.58 -28.21
N ILE A 345 8.50 2.31 -27.11
CA ILE A 345 7.93 1.89 -25.81
C ILE A 345 6.41 1.74 -25.91
N LYS A 346 5.74 2.66 -26.61
CA LYS A 346 4.28 2.62 -26.78
C LYS A 346 3.84 1.45 -27.67
N GLU A 347 4.65 1.09 -28.67
CA GLU A 347 4.41 -0.08 -29.52
C GLU A 347 4.63 -1.39 -28.75
N GLU A 348 5.66 -1.50 -27.92
CA GLU A 348 5.83 -2.66 -27.01
C GLU A 348 4.68 -2.79 -26.00
N GLN A 349 4.20 -1.66 -25.47
CA GLN A 349 3.10 -1.65 -24.51
C GLN A 349 1.79 -2.14 -25.14
N ASN A 350 1.53 -1.75 -26.39
CA ASN A 350 0.38 -2.25 -27.15
C ASN A 350 0.49 -3.76 -27.44
N VAL A 351 1.70 -4.27 -27.75
CA VAL A 351 1.92 -5.71 -27.97
C VAL A 351 1.72 -6.50 -26.68
N LEU A 352 2.15 -5.96 -25.54
CA LEU A 352 1.92 -6.58 -24.22
C LEU A 352 0.43 -6.57 -23.83
N ASP A 353 -0.31 -5.52 -24.22
CA ASP A 353 -1.75 -5.43 -24.00
C ASP A 353 -2.52 -6.42 -24.91
N GLU A 354 -2.08 -6.63 -26.15
CA GLU A 354 -2.65 -7.64 -27.06
C GLU A 354 -2.36 -9.07 -26.58
N LEU A 355 -1.14 -9.36 -26.09
CA LEU A 355 -0.79 -10.67 -25.52
C LEU A 355 -1.55 -10.99 -24.22
N ASN A 356 -1.95 -9.97 -23.45
CA ASN A 356 -2.82 -10.13 -22.28
C ASN A 356 -4.28 -10.41 -22.66
N MET A 357 -4.71 -10.08 -23.88
CA MET A 357 -6.06 -10.35 -24.39
C MET A 357 -6.19 -11.75 -25.00
N ASP A 358 -5.11 -12.29 -25.58
CA ASP A 358 -5.09 -13.67 -26.13
C ASP A 358 -4.92 -14.76 -25.06
N GLY A 359 -4.58 -14.40 -23.82
CA GLY A 359 -4.53 -15.32 -22.67
C GLY A 359 -5.89 -15.62 -22.02
N ILE A 360 -6.99 -15.07 -22.55
CA ILE A 360 -8.37 -15.23 -22.04
C ILE A 360 -9.33 -15.80 -23.11
N SER A 361 -8.84 -16.53 -24.13
CA SER A 361 -9.71 -17.34 -25.01
C SER A 361 -9.59 -18.84 -24.77
#